data_AF-A0AAD7U614-F1
#
_entry.id   AF-A0AAD7U614-F1
#
_cell.length_a   1.000
_cell.length_b   1.000
_cell.length_c   1.000
_cell.angle_alpha   90.00
_cell.angle_beta   90.00
_cell.angle_gamma   90.00
#
_symmetry.space_group_name_H-M   'P 1'
#
loop_
_entity.id
_entity.type
_entity.pdbx_description
1 polymer ?
#
loop_
_entity_poly.entity_id
_entity_poly.type
_entity_poly.pdbx_seq_one_letter_code
_entity_poly.pdbx_strand_id
1 'polypeptide(L)'
;MLFEEDGSLCVERLEKELSGAIFEDKRYHNVDEMKKRSVLTCKDYDEFKNKVACAQDMLKPVTSAELADLGRGVPGWRKKKKKKTVALKARTLVVEPCDAVAQTPLDFERDWRRCRDTPHRRRYLKVQGLDRLRAIWANELDATALGEIIEVLLSGEEEELVLEEWLRALADSDRFDLNRSFIDATVRRNLLARLGERKSSFFQDEEDLRFKFEY
;
A
#
# COMPACT_ATOMS: atom_id res chain seq x y z
N MET A 1 -44.64 -14.14 27.56
CA MET A 1 -45.39 -15.39 27.43
C MET A 1 -45.10 -15.96 26.05
N LEU A 2 -44.86 -17.28 25.95
CA LEU A 2 -44.59 -17.98 24.69
C LEU A 2 -45.86 -18.20 23.84
N PHE A 3 -47.02 -18.01 24.46
CA PHE A 3 -48.33 -18.03 23.83
C PHE A 3 -48.83 -16.60 23.66
N GLU A 4 -49.49 -16.36 22.53
CA GLU A 4 -50.26 -15.16 22.29
C GLU A 4 -51.63 -15.26 23.00
N GLU A 5 -52.38 -14.16 23.07
CA GLU A 5 -53.66 -14.10 23.80
C GLU A 5 -54.73 -15.04 23.23
N ASP A 6 -54.57 -15.50 21.99
CA ASP A 6 -55.41 -16.48 21.31
C ASP A 6 -55.01 -17.94 21.57
N GLY A 7 -53.97 -18.18 22.37
CA GLY A 7 -53.43 -19.51 22.66
C GLY A 7 -52.53 -20.08 21.55
N SER A 8 -52.21 -19.29 20.51
CA SER A 8 -51.26 -19.69 19.47
C SER A 8 -49.81 -19.62 19.96
N LEU A 9 -48.96 -20.52 19.46
CA LEU A 9 -47.54 -20.59 19.80
C LEU A 9 -46.74 -19.66 18.90
N CYS A 10 -46.02 -18.71 19.51
CA CYS A 10 -45.15 -17.82 18.76
C CYS A 10 -43.82 -18.52 18.41
N VAL A 11 -43.78 -19.20 17.25
CA VAL A 11 -42.64 -20.02 16.80
C VAL A 11 -41.34 -19.21 16.67
N GLU A 12 -41.42 -17.96 16.19
CA GLU A 12 -40.25 -17.08 16.05
C GLU A 12 -39.60 -16.75 17.39
N ARG A 13 -40.42 -16.54 18.42
CA ARG A 13 -39.94 -16.27 19.79
C ARG A 13 -39.29 -17.51 20.39
N LEU A 14 -39.89 -18.68 20.16
CA LEU A 14 -39.34 -19.96 20.60
C LEU A 14 -38.00 -20.26 19.91
N GLU A 15 -37.90 -20.01 18.60
CA GLU A 15 -36.65 -20.18 17.84
C GLU A 15 -35.55 -19.25 18.34
N LYS A 16 -35.88 -18.00 18.66
CA LYS A 16 -34.93 -17.03 19.23
C LYS A 16 -34.45 -17.46 20.63
N GLU A 17 -35.35 -17.96 21.48
CA GLU A 17 -35.00 -18.46 22.80
C GLU A 17 -34.13 -19.71 22.72
N LEU A 18 -34.50 -20.66 21.86
CA LEU A 18 -33.77 -21.91 21.65
C LEU A 18 -32.37 -21.65 21.07
N SER A 19 -32.26 -20.77 20.07
CA SER A 19 -30.96 -20.41 19.48
C SER A 19 -30.05 -19.70 20.48
N GLY A 20 -30.61 -18.84 21.34
CA GLY A 20 -29.89 -18.22 22.45
C GLY A 20 -29.36 -19.25 23.45
N ALA A 21 -30.22 -20.17 23.92
CA ALA A 21 -29.84 -21.21 24.87
C ALA A 21 -28.74 -22.14 24.30
N ILE A 22 -28.86 -22.54 23.02
CA ILE A 22 -27.83 -23.35 22.35
C ILE A 22 -26.50 -22.59 22.26
N PHE A 23 -26.54 -21.28 21.98
CA PHE A 23 -25.33 -20.48 21.89
C PHE A 23 -24.63 -20.34 23.25
N GLU A 24 -25.39 -20.08 24.32
CA GLU A 24 -24.87 -19.99 25.68
C GLU A 24 -24.25 -21.32 26.15
N ASP A 25 -24.91 -22.44 25.87
CA ASP A 25 -24.41 -23.77 26.21
C ASP A 25 -23.09 -24.08 25.49
N LYS A 26 -23.02 -23.80 24.18
CA LYS A 26 -21.77 -23.91 23.42
C LYS A 26 -20.67 -23.01 23.98
N ARG A 27 -21.01 -21.79 24.38
CA ARG A 27 -20.03 -20.84 24.94
C ARG A 27 -19.48 -21.35 26.26
N TYR A 28 -20.38 -21.80 27.15
CA TYR A 28 -20.01 -22.37 28.43
C TYR A 28 -19.09 -23.57 28.26
N HIS A 29 -19.47 -24.51 27.37
CA HIS A 29 -18.68 -25.69 27.07
C HIS A 29 -17.28 -25.34 26.54
N ASN A 30 -17.20 -24.43 25.56
CA ASN A 30 -15.92 -24.02 24.97
C ASN A 30 -14.99 -23.34 26.00
N VAL A 31 -15.56 -22.47 26.85
CA VAL A 31 -14.81 -21.79 27.90
C VAL A 31 -14.30 -22.78 28.95
N ASP A 32 -15.14 -23.73 29.37
CA ASP A 32 -14.78 -24.75 30.36
C ASP A 32 -13.69 -25.69 29.83
N GLU A 33 -13.83 -26.18 28.60
CA GLU A 33 -12.81 -26.98 27.91
C GLU A 33 -11.50 -26.20 27.75
N MET A 34 -11.57 -24.92 27.38
CA MET A 34 -10.39 -24.07 27.25
C MET A 34 -9.70 -23.86 28.61
N LYS A 35 -10.46 -23.63 29.68
CA LYS A 35 -9.91 -23.53 31.05
C LYS A 35 -9.19 -24.82 31.43
N LYS A 36 -9.85 -25.98 31.28
CA LYS A 36 -9.27 -27.30 31.59
C LYS A 36 -7.95 -27.55 30.86
N ARG A 37 -7.90 -27.25 29.55
CA ARG A 37 -6.69 -27.42 28.73
C ARG A 37 -5.61 -26.40 29.09
N SER A 38 -6.00 -25.15 29.29
CA SER A 38 -5.08 -24.04 29.50
C SER A 38 -4.40 -24.08 30.87
N VAL A 39 -5.09 -24.60 31.92
CA VAL A 39 -4.48 -24.80 33.25
C VAL A 39 -3.22 -25.67 33.17
N LEU A 40 -3.21 -26.67 32.30
CA LEU A 40 -2.09 -27.61 32.15
C LEU A 40 -1.01 -27.13 31.17
N THR A 41 -1.38 -26.24 30.25
CA THR A 41 -0.54 -25.90 29.08
C THR A 41 0.10 -24.51 29.19
N CYS A 42 -0.51 -23.57 29.91
CA CYS A 42 -0.01 -22.20 29.98
C CYS A 42 1.12 -22.07 31.02
N LYS A 43 2.09 -21.22 30.71
CA LYS A 43 3.20 -20.92 31.63
C LYS A 43 2.82 -19.84 32.65
N ASP A 44 2.04 -18.85 32.21
CA ASP A 44 1.70 -17.65 32.97
C ASP A 44 0.18 -17.38 32.96
N TYR A 45 -0.30 -16.64 33.97
CA TYR A 45 -1.72 -16.32 34.11
C TYR A 45 -2.27 -15.45 32.97
N ASP A 46 -1.46 -14.52 32.44
CA ASP A 46 -1.89 -13.68 31.33
C ASP A 46 -2.15 -14.49 30.05
N GLU A 47 -1.33 -15.50 29.79
CA GLU A 47 -1.54 -16.45 28.69
C GLU A 47 -2.84 -17.23 28.87
N PHE A 48 -3.09 -17.71 30.09
CA PHE A 48 -4.33 -18.39 30.46
C PHE A 48 -5.55 -17.50 30.25
N LYS A 49 -5.51 -16.26 30.76
CA LYS A 49 -6.59 -15.28 30.63
C LYS A 49 -6.90 -14.98 29.17
N ASN A 50 -5.88 -14.80 28.34
CA ASN A 50 -6.04 -14.52 26.92
C ASN A 50 -6.66 -15.70 26.16
N LYS A 51 -6.24 -16.94 26.43
CA LYS A 51 -6.84 -18.14 25.82
C LYS A 51 -8.31 -18.31 26.17
N VAL A 52 -8.65 -18.09 27.45
CA VAL A 52 -10.04 -18.16 27.92
C VAL A 52 -10.90 -17.05 27.32
N ALA A 53 -10.36 -15.83 27.18
CA ALA A 53 -11.04 -14.71 26.53
C ALA A 53 -11.37 -15.02 25.06
N CYS A 54 -10.43 -15.57 24.29
CA CYS A 54 -10.68 -15.98 22.90
C CYS A 54 -11.80 -17.03 22.78
N ALA A 55 -11.88 -17.98 23.72
CA ALA A 55 -12.95 -18.97 23.76
C ALA A 55 -14.31 -18.35 24.15
N GLN A 56 -14.30 -17.35 25.04
CA GLN A 56 -15.47 -16.62 25.47
C GLN A 56 -16.11 -15.83 24.32
N ASP A 57 -15.28 -15.27 23.44
CA ASP A 57 -15.70 -14.52 22.25
C ASP A 57 -15.99 -15.44 21.04
N MET A 58 -15.97 -16.76 21.24
CA MET A 58 -16.26 -17.78 20.22
C MET A 58 -15.37 -17.65 18.97
N LEU A 59 -14.12 -17.22 19.13
CA LEU A 59 -13.17 -17.20 18.02
C LEU A 59 -12.85 -18.63 17.61
N LYS A 60 -13.02 -18.90 16.31
CA LYS A 60 -12.62 -20.18 15.72
C LYS A 60 -11.10 -20.21 15.57
N PRO A 61 -10.45 -21.34 15.90
CA PRO A 61 -9.04 -21.50 15.60
C PRO A 61 -8.86 -21.44 14.09
N VAL A 62 -7.95 -20.58 13.64
CA VAL A 62 -7.64 -20.47 12.21
C VAL A 62 -7.03 -21.80 11.75
N THR A 63 -7.66 -22.40 10.75
CA THR A 63 -7.18 -23.66 10.19
C THR A 63 -5.94 -23.42 9.32
N SER A 64 -5.08 -24.43 9.17
CA SER A 64 -3.91 -24.34 8.29
C SER A 64 -4.30 -24.07 6.83
N ALA A 65 -5.49 -24.51 6.41
CA ALA A 65 -6.06 -24.22 5.11
C ALA A 65 -6.39 -22.72 4.96
N GLU A 66 -7.04 -22.12 5.96
CA GLU A 66 -7.33 -20.67 6.00
C GLU A 66 -6.05 -19.83 6.06
N LEU A 67 -5.05 -20.25 6.85
CA LEU A 67 -3.74 -19.59 6.87
C LEU A 67 -3.05 -19.61 5.50
N ALA A 68 -3.12 -20.76 4.81
CA ALA A 68 -2.56 -20.91 3.48
C ALA A 68 -3.34 -20.10 2.42
N ASP A 69 -4.63 -19.88 2.63
CA ASP A 69 -5.47 -19.07 1.74
C ASP A 69 -5.27 -17.57 1.97
N LEU A 70 -5.09 -17.14 3.22
CA LEU A 70 -4.70 -15.77 3.58
C LEU A 70 -3.35 -15.37 2.96
N GLY A 71 -2.40 -16.32 2.88
CA GLY A 71 -1.11 -16.11 2.20
C GLY A 71 -1.21 -16.10 0.67
N ARG A 72 -2.29 -16.63 0.10
CA ARG A 72 -2.56 -16.67 -1.35
C ARG A 72 -3.61 -15.62 -1.75
N GLY A 73 -3.52 -14.42 -1.17
CA GLY A 73 -4.44 -13.33 -1.47
C GLY A 73 -4.55 -13.05 -2.97
N VAL A 74 -5.63 -13.54 -3.59
CA VAL A 74 -6.12 -12.94 -4.84
C VAL A 74 -6.69 -11.59 -4.44
N PRO A 75 -6.16 -10.46 -4.94
CA PRO A 75 -6.64 -9.15 -4.54
C PRO A 75 -8.14 -9.04 -4.84
N GLY A 76 -8.96 -8.86 -3.79
CA GLY A 76 -10.42 -8.77 -3.85
C GLY A 76 -10.96 -7.60 -4.69
N TRP A 77 -10.08 -6.78 -5.27
CA TRP A 77 -10.43 -5.65 -6.12
C TRP A 77 -10.55 -5.99 -7.62
N ARG A 78 -10.35 -7.23 -8.05
CA ARG A 78 -10.52 -7.57 -9.48
C ARG A 78 -12.01 -7.50 -9.89
N LYS A 79 -12.48 -6.30 -10.28
CA LYS A 79 -13.74 -6.10 -11.00
C LYS A 79 -13.71 -7.01 -12.23
N LYS A 80 -14.66 -7.96 -12.30
CA LYS A 80 -14.80 -8.88 -13.45
C LYS A 80 -15.15 -8.08 -14.71
N LYS A 81 -14.16 -7.64 -15.48
CA LYS A 81 -14.39 -7.20 -16.86
C LYS A 81 -14.70 -8.45 -17.69
N LYS A 82 -15.91 -8.51 -18.27
CA LYS A 82 -16.28 -9.53 -19.28
C LYS A 82 -15.23 -9.50 -20.40
N LYS A 83 -14.35 -10.49 -20.47
CA LYS A 83 -13.44 -10.65 -21.60
C LYS A 83 -14.09 -11.58 -22.62
N LYS A 84 -14.28 -11.06 -23.84
CA LYS A 84 -14.44 -11.89 -25.04
C LYS A 84 -13.18 -12.74 -25.17
N THR A 85 -13.37 -14.03 -25.38
CA THR A 85 -12.34 -15.03 -25.60
C THR A 85 -11.65 -14.78 -26.94
N VAL A 86 -10.36 -14.44 -26.90
CA VAL A 86 -9.41 -14.85 -27.93
C VAL A 86 -8.24 -15.49 -27.19
N ALA A 87 -8.12 -16.80 -27.35
CA ALA A 87 -7.07 -17.59 -26.75
C ALA A 87 -5.78 -17.34 -27.53
N LEU A 88 -4.86 -16.56 -26.95
CA LEU A 88 -3.45 -16.62 -27.32
C LEU A 88 -2.68 -17.15 -26.12
N LYS A 89 -2.11 -18.34 -26.27
CA LYS A 89 -1.15 -18.92 -25.33
C LYS A 89 0.07 -17.99 -25.27
N ALA A 90 0.07 -17.07 -24.32
CA ALA A 90 1.26 -16.30 -23.99
C ALA A 90 2.17 -17.18 -23.13
N ARG A 91 3.35 -17.51 -23.66
CA ARG A 91 4.49 -17.91 -22.83
C ARG A 91 4.71 -16.78 -21.83
N THR A 92 4.68 -17.10 -20.54
CA THR A 92 5.03 -16.15 -19.47
C THR A 92 6.50 -15.81 -19.63
N LEU A 93 6.81 -14.78 -20.43
CA LEU A 93 8.06 -14.07 -20.30
C LEU A 93 7.97 -13.36 -18.95
N VAL A 94 8.90 -13.67 -18.05
CA VAL A 94 9.09 -12.88 -16.84
C VAL A 94 9.52 -11.50 -17.31
N VAL A 95 8.56 -10.58 -17.42
CA VAL A 95 8.87 -9.16 -17.66
C VAL A 95 9.59 -8.70 -16.41
N GLU A 96 10.83 -8.26 -16.55
CA GLU A 96 11.53 -7.66 -15.42
C GLU A 96 10.70 -6.47 -14.92
N PRO A 97 10.57 -6.27 -13.60
CA PRO A 97 9.73 -5.21 -13.04
C PRO A 97 9.98 -3.83 -13.64
N CYS A 98 11.21 -3.58 -14.12
CA CYS A 98 11.66 -2.31 -14.70
C CYS A 98 11.29 -2.10 -16.18
N ASP A 99 10.60 -3.05 -16.81
CA ASP A 99 10.12 -2.93 -18.20
C ASP A 99 8.59 -2.80 -18.29
N ALA A 100 7.89 -2.87 -17.16
CA ALA A 100 6.43 -2.77 -17.11
C ALA A 100 5.97 -1.30 -17.10
N VAL A 101 4.93 -0.98 -17.88
CA VAL A 101 4.36 0.38 -17.91
C VAL A 101 3.35 0.57 -16.78
N ALA A 102 3.65 1.47 -15.85
CA ALA A 102 2.81 1.77 -14.69
C ALA A 102 1.50 2.44 -15.14
N GLN A 103 0.38 2.03 -14.54
CA GLN A 103 -0.94 2.58 -14.84
C GLN A 103 -1.48 3.44 -13.69
N THR A 104 -0.92 3.28 -12.49
CA THR A 104 -1.34 3.97 -11.27
C THR A 104 -0.11 4.43 -10.47
N PRO A 105 -0.24 5.44 -9.57
CA PRO A 105 0.84 5.88 -8.68
C PRO A 105 1.43 4.75 -7.83
N LEU A 106 0.56 3.89 -7.28
CA LEU A 106 0.99 2.74 -6.48
C LEU A 106 1.72 1.68 -7.31
N ASP A 107 1.34 1.49 -8.59
CA ASP A 107 2.09 0.61 -9.49
C ASP A 107 3.49 1.19 -9.76
N PHE A 108 3.59 2.51 -9.95
CA PHE A 108 4.86 3.20 -10.14
C PHE A 108 5.76 3.05 -8.90
N GLU A 109 5.26 3.36 -7.71
CA GLU A 109 6.06 3.27 -6.47
C GLU A 109 6.51 1.83 -6.19
N ARG A 110 5.62 0.85 -6.41
CA ARG A 110 5.95 -0.58 -6.27
C ARG A 110 7.07 -0.98 -7.22
N ASP A 111 6.95 -0.64 -8.49
CA ASP A 111 7.90 -1.07 -9.52
C ASP A 111 9.22 -0.26 -9.42
N TRP A 112 9.16 1.00 -9.03
CA TRP A 112 10.30 1.84 -8.66
C TRP A 112 11.13 1.23 -7.54
N ARG A 113 10.48 0.76 -6.46
CA ARG A 113 11.16 0.06 -5.34
C ARG A 113 11.77 -1.29 -5.74
N ARG A 114 11.28 -1.91 -6.81
CA ARG A 114 11.84 -3.16 -7.35
C ARG A 114 13.09 -2.91 -8.20
N CYS A 115 13.21 -1.73 -8.81
CA CYS A 115 14.40 -1.29 -9.51
C CYS A 115 15.43 -0.73 -8.51
N ARG A 116 16.38 -1.57 -8.09
CA ARG A 116 17.39 -1.18 -7.09
C ARG A 116 18.57 -0.39 -7.66
N ASP A 117 18.92 -0.64 -8.91
CA ASP A 117 20.08 0.00 -9.53
C ASP A 117 19.68 1.27 -10.30
N THR A 118 20.53 2.29 -10.23
CA THR A 118 20.45 3.54 -10.99
C THR A 118 20.21 3.34 -12.51
N PRO A 119 20.90 2.45 -13.23
CA PRO A 119 20.64 2.22 -14.66
C PRO A 119 19.26 1.62 -14.94
N HIS A 120 18.77 0.74 -14.06
CA HIS A 120 17.43 0.13 -14.19
C HIS A 120 16.33 1.15 -13.91
N ARG A 121 16.49 1.98 -12.87
CA ARG A 121 15.60 3.12 -12.59
C ARG A 121 15.54 4.09 -13.76
N ARG A 122 16.68 4.39 -14.37
CA ARG A 122 16.74 5.26 -15.56
C ARG A 122 16.01 4.66 -16.76
N ARG A 123 16.23 3.37 -17.05
CA ARG A 123 15.50 2.68 -18.12
C ARG A 123 14.00 2.72 -17.86
N TYR A 124 13.58 2.47 -16.63
CA TYR A 124 12.19 2.51 -16.22
C TYR A 124 11.55 3.88 -16.45
N LEU A 125 12.22 4.99 -16.08
CA LEU A 125 11.74 6.34 -16.37
C LEU A 125 11.53 6.56 -17.88
N LYS A 126 12.50 6.15 -18.71
CA LYS A 126 12.39 6.25 -20.18
C LYS A 126 11.21 5.45 -20.73
N VAL A 127 10.94 4.26 -20.18
CA VAL A 127 9.82 3.40 -20.60
C VAL A 127 8.46 4.00 -20.23
N GLN A 128 8.34 4.71 -19.10
CA GLN A 128 7.08 5.36 -18.72
C GLN A 128 6.76 6.57 -19.61
N GLY A 129 7.77 7.37 -19.92
CA GLY A 129 7.61 8.63 -20.65
C GLY A 129 7.07 9.78 -19.78
N LEU A 130 7.41 11.00 -20.18
CA LEU A 130 7.18 12.21 -19.38
C LEU A 130 5.69 12.53 -19.17
N ASP A 131 4.87 12.42 -20.22
CA ASP A 131 3.44 12.77 -20.17
C ASP A 131 2.67 11.88 -19.20
N ARG A 132 3.04 10.60 -19.15
CA ARG A 132 2.42 9.63 -18.25
C ARG A 132 2.85 9.88 -16.82
N LEU A 133 4.13 10.18 -16.60
CA LEU A 133 4.64 10.47 -15.26
C LEU A 133 4.03 11.74 -14.70
N ARG A 134 3.78 12.77 -15.52
CA ARG A 134 2.99 13.94 -15.10
C ARG A 134 1.62 13.54 -14.54
N ALA A 135 0.90 12.66 -15.24
CA ALA A 135 -0.42 12.19 -14.79
C ALA A 135 -0.35 11.31 -13.52
N ILE A 136 0.73 10.55 -13.35
CA ILE A 136 0.93 9.68 -12.18
C ILE A 136 1.34 10.52 -10.95
N TRP A 137 2.27 11.46 -11.13
CA TRP A 137 2.82 12.28 -10.05
C TRP A 137 1.90 13.42 -9.59
N ALA A 138 0.86 13.76 -10.37
CA ALA A 138 -0.09 14.81 -10.01
C ALA A 138 -0.70 14.63 -8.61
N ASN A 139 -1.00 13.38 -8.21
CA ASN A 139 -1.69 13.11 -6.94
C ASN A 139 -0.78 12.56 -5.83
N GLU A 140 0.14 11.66 -6.16
CA GLU A 140 0.90 10.88 -5.16
C GLU A 140 2.34 10.68 -5.64
N LEU A 141 3.24 11.52 -5.14
CA LEU A 141 4.69 11.30 -5.20
C LEU A 141 5.25 11.57 -3.80
N ASP A 142 6.01 10.62 -3.24
CA ASP A 142 6.66 10.79 -1.95
C ASP A 142 8.03 11.47 -2.10
N ALA A 143 8.46 12.15 -1.05
CA ALA A 143 9.74 12.87 -1.02
C ALA A 143 10.95 11.97 -1.28
N THR A 144 10.91 10.71 -0.81
CA THR A 144 12.00 9.76 -0.99
C THR A 144 12.13 9.38 -2.46
N ALA A 145 11.04 8.96 -3.11
CA ALA A 145 11.06 8.67 -4.54
C ALA A 145 11.45 9.91 -5.37
N LEU A 146 10.98 11.09 -5.01
CA LEU A 146 11.36 12.34 -5.69
C LEU A 146 12.87 12.59 -5.62
N GLY A 147 13.48 12.44 -4.44
CA GLY A 147 14.94 12.58 -4.27
C GLY A 147 15.71 11.56 -5.13
N GLU A 148 15.28 10.31 -5.10
CA GLU A 148 15.91 9.24 -5.91
C GLU A 148 15.76 9.48 -7.42
N ILE A 149 14.60 9.97 -7.88
CA ILE A 149 14.38 10.29 -9.30
C ILE A 149 15.35 11.38 -9.74
N ILE A 150 15.49 12.44 -8.93
CA ILE A 150 16.41 13.54 -9.22
C ILE A 150 17.87 13.02 -9.28
N GLU A 151 18.27 12.17 -8.34
CA GLU A 151 19.60 11.57 -8.36
C GLU A 151 19.84 10.74 -9.63
N VAL A 152 18.88 9.93 -10.06
CA VAL A 152 18.97 9.11 -11.29
C VAL A 152 19.01 9.99 -12.57
N LEU A 153 18.33 11.13 -12.55
CA LEU A 153 18.38 12.10 -13.64
C LEU A 153 19.73 12.83 -13.69
N LEU A 154 20.31 13.18 -12.53
CA LEU A 154 21.62 13.80 -12.42
C LEU A 154 22.78 12.84 -12.75
N SER A 155 22.64 11.57 -12.41
CA SER A 155 23.70 10.57 -12.50
C SER A 155 24.03 10.13 -13.92
N GLY A 156 23.51 10.78 -14.96
CA GLY A 156 23.92 10.37 -16.28
C GLY A 156 23.67 11.36 -17.38
N GLU A 157 24.17 10.97 -18.53
CA GLU A 157 24.63 11.84 -19.60
C GLU A 157 23.51 12.34 -20.53
N GLU A 158 22.29 12.50 -20.02
CA GLU A 158 21.23 13.09 -20.84
C GLU A 158 21.53 14.58 -21.09
N GLU A 159 21.12 15.07 -22.26
CA GLU A 159 21.20 16.47 -22.62
C GLU A 159 20.48 17.35 -21.59
N GLU A 160 21.04 18.53 -21.32
CA GLU A 160 20.55 19.48 -20.31
C GLU A 160 19.09 19.90 -20.55
N LEU A 161 18.68 19.97 -21.82
CA LEU A 161 17.31 20.25 -22.24
C LEU A 161 16.31 19.18 -21.78
N VAL A 162 16.70 17.90 -21.88
CA VAL A 162 15.86 16.78 -21.42
C VAL A 162 15.76 16.85 -19.90
N LEU A 163 16.88 17.04 -19.18
CA LEU A 163 16.85 17.18 -17.72
C LEU A 163 15.85 18.27 -17.29
N GLU A 164 15.84 19.42 -17.96
CA GLU A 164 14.90 20.49 -17.66
C GLU A 164 13.45 20.11 -17.89
N GLU A 165 13.11 19.47 -19.00
CA GLU A 165 11.74 19.02 -19.27
C GLU A 165 11.21 18.08 -18.18
N TRP A 166 12.10 17.19 -17.70
CA TRP A 166 11.82 16.30 -16.58
C TRP A 166 11.64 17.06 -15.26
N LEU A 167 12.49 18.04 -14.98
CA LEU A 167 12.36 18.88 -13.79
C LEU A 167 11.13 19.78 -13.84
N ARG A 168 10.76 20.33 -15.01
CA ARG A 168 9.50 21.09 -15.19
C ARG A 168 8.30 20.20 -14.87
N ALA A 169 8.30 18.97 -15.39
CA ALA A 169 7.23 18.02 -15.16
C ALA A 169 7.06 17.62 -13.69
N LEU A 170 8.17 17.52 -12.96
CA LEU A 170 8.15 17.30 -11.52
C LEU A 170 7.65 18.54 -10.78
N ALA A 171 8.10 19.73 -11.17
CA ALA A 171 7.70 21.00 -10.57
C ALA A 171 6.19 21.29 -10.76
N ASP A 172 5.61 20.89 -11.88
CA ASP A 172 4.17 21.02 -12.16
C ASP A 172 3.29 20.08 -11.33
N SER A 173 3.87 19.23 -10.46
CA SER A 173 3.09 18.37 -9.57
C SER A 173 2.66 19.12 -8.31
N ASP A 174 1.39 18.97 -7.90
CA ASP A 174 0.79 19.69 -6.76
C ASP A 174 1.51 19.44 -5.42
N ARG A 175 2.31 18.37 -5.32
CA ARG A 175 3.05 18.00 -4.11
C ARG A 175 4.55 18.28 -4.20
N PHE A 176 5.03 18.89 -5.28
CA PHE A 176 6.44 19.22 -5.44
C PHE A 176 6.92 20.18 -4.33
N ASP A 177 6.13 21.20 -4.03
CA ASP A 177 6.48 22.20 -3.01
C ASP A 177 6.61 21.59 -1.62
N LEU A 178 5.69 20.69 -1.26
CA LEU A 178 5.75 19.97 0.01
C LEU A 178 6.98 19.07 0.07
N ASN A 179 7.28 18.36 -1.02
CA ASN A 179 8.40 17.41 -1.07
C ASN A 179 9.77 18.10 -1.20
N ARG A 180 9.82 19.36 -1.66
CA ARG A 180 11.06 20.14 -1.86
C ARG A 180 11.85 20.33 -0.59
N SER A 181 11.18 20.51 0.55
CA SER A 181 11.82 20.69 1.87
C SER A 181 12.54 19.42 2.34
N PHE A 182 12.09 18.26 1.88
CA PHE A 182 12.63 16.95 2.24
C PHE A 182 13.75 16.48 1.29
N ILE A 183 14.07 17.24 0.24
CA ILE A 183 15.20 16.93 -0.64
C ILE A 183 16.51 17.15 0.13
N ASP A 184 17.36 16.14 0.13
CA ASP A 184 18.66 16.20 0.81
C ASP A 184 19.55 17.34 0.26
N ALA A 185 20.34 17.93 1.15
CA ALA A 185 21.22 19.05 0.81
C ALA A 185 22.26 18.68 -0.26
N THR A 186 22.65 17.40 -0.33
CA THR A 186 23.58 16.88 -1.33
C THR A 186 22.97 16.90 -2.73
N VAL A 187 21.73 16.42 -2.85
CA VAL A 187 20.98 16.40 -4.12
C VAL A 187 20.74 17.82 -4.60
N ARG A 188 20.36 18.73 -3.70
CA ARG A 188 20.16 20.16 -4.01
C ARG A 188 21.45 20.80 -4.54
N ARG A 189 22.59 20.53 -3.91
CA ARG A 189 23.89 21.05 -4.36
C ARG A 189 24.27 20.51 -5.74
N ASN A 190 24.07 19.21 -5.97
CA ASN A 190 24.38 18.58 -7.25
C ASN A 190 23.46 19.07 -8.37
N LEU A 191 22.17 19.32 -8.07
CA LEU A 191 21.23 19.95 -9.00
C LEU A 191 21.72 21.35 -9.41
N LEU A 192 22.04 22.20 -8.43
CA LEU A 192 22.51 23.57 -8.69
C LEU A 192 23.83 23.58 -9.46
N ALA A 193 24.76 22.67 -9.12
CA ALA A 193 26.02 22.54 -9.83
C ALA A 193 25.84 22.12 -11.30
N ARG A 194 24.84 21.28 -11.60
CA ARG A 194 24.60 20.74 -12.95
C ARG A 194 23.71 21.63 -13.82
N LEU A 195 22.86 22.46 -13.22
CA LEU A 195 22.01 23.45 -13.92
C LEU A 195 22.73 24.80 -14.14
N GLY A 196 23.86 25.02 -13.46
CA GLY A 196 24.65 26.25 -13.56
C GLY A 196 23.91 27.52 -13.13
N GLU A 197 24.63 28.64 -13.06
CA GLU A 197 24.06 29.96 -12.71
C GLU A 197 23.07 30.51 -13.77
N ARG A 198 22.99 29.88 -14.95
CA ARG A 198 22.23 30.40 -16.10
C ARG A 198 20.70 30.30 -15.99
N LYS A 199 20.18 29.56 -15.00
CA LYS A 199 18.72 29.38 -14.81
C LYS A 199 18.30 29.57 -13.35
N SER A 200 18.85 30.60 -12.72
CA SER A 200 18.24 31.29 -11.57
C SER A 200 16.75 31.62 -11.80
N SER A 201 16.32 31.73 -13.07
CA SER A 201 14.93 31.93 -13.46
C SER A 201 14.01 30.70 -13.36
N PHE A 202 14.51 29.48 -13.11
CA PHE A 202 13.63 28.32 -12.91
C PHE A 202 13.04 28.27 -11.48
N PHE A 203 13.70 28.95 -10.54
CA PHE A 203 13.25 29.20 -9.18
C PHE A 203 13.09 30.71 -8.99
N GLN A 204 12.25 31.34 -9.80
CA GLN A 204 12.21 32.79 -10.03
C GLN A 204 11.78 33.68 -8.84
N ASP A 205 12.01 33.24 -7.61
CA ASP A 205 11.99 34.05 -6.39
C ASP A 205 13.35 33.88 -5.66
N GLU A 206 14.39 34.52 -6.19
CA GLU A 206 15.69 34.62 -5.50
C GLU A 206 15.60 35.35 -4.14
N GLU A 207 14.55 36.13 -3.89
CA GLU A 207 14.34 36.76 -2.58
C GLU A 207 13.87 35.77 -1.51
N ASP A 208 13.27 34.63 -1.89
CA ASP A 208 12.75 33.64 -0.92
C ASP A 208 13.80 32.56 -0.58
N LEU A 209 14.89 32.47 -1.35
CA LEU A 209 16.00 31.53 -1.12
C LEU A 209 17.00 32.01 -0.06
N ARG A 210 17.12 33.33 0.17
CA ARG A 210 17.96 33.86 1.26
C ARG A 210 17.26 33.86 2.62
N PHE A 211 15.93 33.91 2.66
CA PHE A 211 15.19 34.06 3.92
C PHE A 211 14.69 32.75 4.55
N LYS A 212 14.79 31.60 3.85
CA LYS A 212 14.24 30.33 4.36
C LYS A 212 15.24 29.17 4.41
N PHE A 213 16.55 29.47 4.40
CA PHE A 213 17.62 28.51 4.73
C PHE A 213 18.42 28.89 5.99
N GLU A 214 18.02 29.93 6.71
CA GLU A 214 18.35 30.10 8.13
C GLU A 214 17.07 29.83 8.93
N TYR A 215 16.89 28.59 9.37
CA TYR A 215 16.41 28.13 10.69
C TYR A 215 16.15 26.62 10.64
#